data_AF-A0A0F9MXC8-F1
#
_entry.id   AF-A0A0F9MXC8-F1
#
_cell.length_a   1.000
_cell.length_b   1.000
_cell.length_c   1.000
_cell.angle_alpha   90.00
_cell.angle_beta   90.00
_cell.angle_gamma   90.00
#
_symmetry.space_group_name_H-M   'P 1'
#
loop_
_entity.id
_entity.type
_entity.pdbx_description
1 polymer ?
#
loop_
_entity_poly.entity_id
_entity_poly.type
_entity_poly.pdbx_seq_one_letter_code
_entity_poly.pdbx_strand_id
1 'polypeptide(L)'
;MSYLRENKIWEEEDSLNWDVIEISKIDDKTIRSLIDKLKLDTPIITESFFIAFESLLKIGKRAEEVLDSFVKETDEIHNFKIDVFNFMLGFIKNRTIEDHLVPKLYHPDFITRASTIFKIQQTKDKQYLRFILPLLNDPDDSIRWAVITFLDCLELNKNPLIYKELKNFIDKESNLVIKEKIKDVFRKF
;
A
#
# COMPACT_ATOMS: atom_id res chain seq x y z
N MET A 1 -8.41 -10.52 -58.11
CA MET A 1 -8.00 -9.10 -57.93
C MET A 1 -9.22 -8.26 -58.26
N SER A 2 -9.78 -7.45 -57.37
CA SER A 2 -9.14 -6.33 -56.68
C SER A 2 -9.61 -6.25 -55.22
N TYR A 3 -8.63 -6.20 -54.32
CA TYR A 3 -8.81 -5.81 -52.93
C TYR A 3 -8.70 -4.29 -52.86
N LEU A 4 -9.77 -3.59 -52.53
CA LEU A 4 -9.67 -2.24 -51.98
C LEU A 4 -10.59 -2.16 -50.76
N ARG A 5 -9.98 -2.40 -49.59
CA ARG A 5 -10.54 -2.05 -48.28
C ARG A 5 -10.75 -0.54 -48.28
N GLU A 6 -11.96 -0.11 -47.98
CA GLU A 6 -12.19 1.25 -47.51
C GLU A 6 -11.42 1.41 -46.20
N ASN A 7 -10.30 2.14 -46.27
CA ASN A 7 -9.61 2.65 -45.10
C ASN A 7 -10.55 3.65 -44.43
N LYS A 8 -11.39 3.16 -43.53
CA LYS A 8 -11.94 3.99 -42.47
C LYS A 8 -10.74 4.42 -41.64
N ILE A 9 -10.22 5.61 -41.95
CA ILE A 9 -9.30 6.32 -41.08
C ILE A 9 -10.10 6.48 -39.79
N TRP A 10 -9.76 5.66 -38.81
CA TRP A 10 -10.09 5.97 -37.44
C TRP A 10 -9.29 7.23 -37.17
N GLU A 11 -9.93 8.39 -37.32
CA GLU A 11 -9.46 9.58 -36.63
C GLU A 11 -9.32 9.13 -35.18
N GLU A 12 -8.06 9.01 -34.75
CA GLU A 12 -7.70 8.74 -33.36
C GLU A 12 -8.44 9.80 -32.57
N GLU A 13 -9.58 9.40 -31.99
CA GLU A 13 -10.36 10.20 -31.06
C GLU A 13 -9.37 10.72 -30.04
N ASP A 14 -9.18 12.03 -30.11
CA ASP A 14 -8.46 12.92 -29.22
C ASP A 14 -7.76 12.20 -28.08
N SER A 15 -6.43 12.17 -28.22
CA SER A 15 -5.47 12.06 -27.14
C SER A 15 -6.14 12.17 -25.77
N LEU A 16 -6.33 11.01 -25.11
CA LEU A 16 -6.54 10.99 -23.67
C LEU A 16 -5.37 11.77 -23.09
N ASN A 17 -5.63 13.05 -22.80
CA ASN A 17 -4.71 13.93 -22.14
C ASN A 17 -4.66 13.38 -20.72
N TRP A 18 -3.79 12.38 -20.52
CA TRP A 18 -3.27 12.05 -19.21
C TRP A 18 -2.49 13.31 -18.82
N ASP A 19 -3.21 14.32 -18.33
CA ASP A 19 -2.66 15.63 -18.07
C ASP A 19 -1.40 15.43 -17.26
N VAL A 20 -0.25 15.72 -17.86
CA VAL A 20 1.00 15.74 -17.14
C VAL A 20 0.87 16.87 -16.13
N ILE A 21 0.57 16.51 -14.89
CA ILE A 21 0.43 17.49 -13.82
C ILE A 21 1.82 17.96 -13.41
N GLU A 22 2.13 19.22 -13.70
CA GLU A 22 3.34 19.85 -13.16
C GLU A 22 3.22 19.96 -11.63
N ILE A 23 4.24 19.49 -10.90
CA ILE A 23 4.29 19.53 -9.44
C ILE A 23 4.13 20.97 -8.91
N SER A 24 4.60 21.97 -9.64
CA SER A 24 4.45 23.40 -9.33
C SER A 24 3.00 23.87 -9.29
N LYS A 25 2.09 23.19 -9.99
CA LYS A 25 0.65 23.51 -10.04
C LYS A 25 -0.15 22.80 -8.94
N ILE A 26 0.49 21.97 -8.13
CA ILE A 26 -0.16 21.25 -7.02
C ILE A 26 -0.22 22.18 -5.80
N ASP A 27 -1.44 22.54 -5.40
CA ASP A 27 -1.70 23.37 -4.23
C ASP A 27 -1.80 22.55 -2.93
N ASP A 28 -1.81 23.25 -1.80
CA ASP A 28 -1.90 22.61 -0.47
C ASP A 28 -3.23 21.90 -0.26
N LYS A 29 -4.30 22.35 -0.92
CA LYS A 29 -5.63 21.75 -0.81
C LYS A 29 -5.65 20.38 -1.48
N THR A 30 -5.01 20.23 -2.64
CA THR A 30 -4.81 18.93 -3.30
C THR A 30 -3.99 18.01 -2.42
N ILE A 31 -2.89 18.49 -1.83
CA ILE A 31 -2.05 17.68 -0.93
C ILE A 31 -2.84 17.23 0.30
N ARG A 32 -3.60 18.13 0.95
CA ARG A 32 -4.48 17.78 2.08
C ARG A 32 -5.51 16.72 1.71
N SER A 33 -6.13 16.83 0.53
CA SER A 33 -7.07 15.82 0.05
C SER A 33 -6.42 14.43 -0.16
N LEU A 34 -5.14 14.37 -0.55
CA LEU A 34 -4.40 13.11 -0.61
C LEU A 34 -4.11 12.58 0.80
N ILE A 35 -3.71 13.44 1.74
CA ILE A 35 -3.47 13.04 3.13
C ILE A 35 -4.75 12.46 3.76
N ASP A 36 -5.91 13.08 3.53
CA ASP A 36 -7.21 12.58 4.01
C ASP A 36 -7.51 11.16 3.51
N LYS A 37 -7.10 10.84 2.28
CA LYS A 37 -7.27 9.49 1.69
C LYS A 37 -6.37 8.43 2.33
N LEU A 38 -5.33 8.81 3.09
CA LEU A 38 -4.57 7.88 3.91
C LEU A 38 -5.37 7.37 5.12
N LYS A 39 -6.45 8.07 5.51
CA LYS A 39 -7.36 7.72 6.61
C LYS A 39 -6.61 7.33 7.89
N LEU A 40 -5.77 8.24 8.39
CA LEU A 40 -4.76 7.91 9.39
C LEU A 40 -5.33 7.38 10.72
N ASP A 41 -6.59 7.70 11.02
CA ASP A 41 -7.34 7.34 12.23
C ASP A 41 -7.83 5.87 12.29
N THR A 42 -7.88 5.17 11.15
CA THR A 42 -8.47 3.82 11.05
C THR A 42 -7.45 2.76 10.60
N PRO A 43 -7.60 1.49 11.05
CA PRO A 43 -6.75 0.39 10.56
C PRO A 43 -7.04 -0.01 9.11
N ILE A 44 -8.15 0.44 8.53
CA ILE A 44 -8.57 0.06 7.17
C ILE A 44 -7.64 0.69 6.14
N ILE A 45 -7.22 -0.11 5.16
CA ILE A 45 -6.52 0.34 3.96
C ILE A 45 -7.49 0.25 2.78
N THR A 46 -7.61 1.32 2.00
CA THR A 46 -8.50 1.39 0.83
C THR A 46 -7.68 1.52 -0.45
N GLU A 47 -8.28 1.30 -1.62
CA GLU A 47 -7.57 1.55 -2.89
C GLU A 47 -7.04 2.99 -3.00
N SER A 48 -7.83 3.95 -2.52
CA SER A 48 -7.44 5.36 -2.48
C SER A 48 -6.21 5.62 -1.60
N PHE A 49 -5.96 4.78 -0.58
CA PHE A 49 -4.77 4.88 0.25
C PHE A 49 -3.51 4.72 -0.60
N PHE A 50 -3.46 3.68 -1.44
CA PHE A 50 -2.27 3.38 -2.24
C PHE A 50 -2.00 4.46 -3.29
N ILE A 51 -3.05 4.96 -3.93
CA ILE A 51 -2.94 6.07 -4.88
C ILE A 51 -2.42 7.32 -4.19
N ALA A 52 -2.96 7.66 -3.01
CA ALA A 52 -2.53 8.82 -2.25
C ALA A 52 -1.09 8.68 -1.76
N PHE A 53 -0.74 7.52 -1.22
CA PHE A 53 0.60 7.18 -0.78
C PHE A 53 1.61 7.39 -1.92
N GLU A 54 1.37 6.78 -3.08
CA GLU A 54 2.27 6.90 -4.22
C GLU A 54 2.34 8.34 -4.75
N SER A 55 1.19 9.03 -4.81
CA SER A 55 1.11 10.42 -5.26
C SER A 55 1.92 11.35 -4.35
N LEU A 56 1.82 11.20 -3.03
CA LEU A 56 2.58 12.00 -2.08
C LEU A 56 4.10 11.77 -2.21
N LEU A 57 4.53 10.52 -2.42
CA LEU A 57 5.94 10.22 -2.72
C LEU A 57 6.41 10.87 -4.03
N LYS A 58 5.58 10.88 -5.07
CA LYS A 58 5.87 11.50 -6.37
C LYS A 58 5.91 13.03 -6.30
N ILE A 59 5.01 13.65 -5.54
CA ILE A 59 5.01 15.10 -5.26
C ILE A 59 6.28 15.50 -4.50
N GLY A 60 6.75 14.63 -3.60
CA GLY A 60 8.05 14.77 -2.96
C GLY A 60 8.10 16.01 -2.05
N LYS A 61 9.20 16.78 -2.14
CA LYS A 61 9.49 17.91 -1.25
C LYS A 61 8.33 18.91 -1.14
N ARG A 62 7.56 19.09 -2.21
CA ARG A 62 6.38 19.98 -2.23
C ARG A 62 5.29 19.56 -1.24
N ALA A 63 5.15 18.27 -0.97
CA ALA A 63 4.21 17.74 0.01
C ALA A 63 4.74 17.77 1.44
N GLU A 64 6.05 17.96 1.65
CA GLU A 64 6.68 17.81 2.96
C GLU A 64 6.09 18.73 4.01
N GLU A 65 5.99 20.03 3.74
CA GLU A 65 5.54 21.02 4.73
C GLU A 65 4.08 20.78 5.15
N VAL A 66 3.23 20.40 4.19
CA VAL A 66 1.81 20.09 4.44
C VAL A 66 1.69 18.80 5.23
N LEU A 67 2.48 17.78 4.89
CA LEU A 67 2.51 16.49 5.55
C LEU A 67 3.04 16.61 7.00
N ASP A 68 4.11 17.38 7.21
CA ASP A 68 4.71 17.64 8.53
C ASP A 68 3.79 18.47 9.43
N SER A 69 3.07 19.44 8.85
CA SER A 69 2.06 20.23 9.58
C SER A 69 0.87 19.35 9.99
N PHE A 70 0.36 18.54 9.08
CA PHE A 70 -0.75 17.63 9.36
C PHE A 70 -0.45 16.71 10.55
N VAL A 71 0.79 16.22 10.69
CA VAL A 71 1.20 15.33 11.79
C VAL A 71 1.21 16.02 13.13
N LYS A 72 1.62 17.28 13.14
CA LYS A 72 1.65 18.07 14.37
C LYS A 72 0.23 18.45 14.80
N GLU A 73 -0.68 18.58 13.84
CA GLU A 73 -2.08 18.94 14.04
C GLU A 73 -3.00 17.73 14.31
N THR A 74 -2.59 16.52 13.93
CA THR A 74 -3.41 15.32 14.11
C THR A 74 -3.22 14.72 15.49
N ASP A 75 -4.33 14.53 16.21
CA ASP A 75 -4.32 13.95 17.55
C ASP A 75 -4.37 12.41 17.53
N GLU A 76 -4.68 11.79 16.38
CA GLU A 76 -4.93 10.35 16.27
C GLU A 76 -4.40 9.75 14.96
N ILE A 77 -3.20 9.15 15.01
CA ILE A 77 -2.72 8.22 13.98
C ILE A 77 -2.85 6.81 14.52
N HIS A 78 -3.61 5.96 13.82
CA HIS A 78 -3.72 4.56 14.12
C HIS A 78 -2.34 3.91 14.08
N ASN A 79 -1.98 3.16 15.13
CA ASN A 79 -0.64 2.58 15.31
C ASN A 79 -0.11 1.83 14.07
N PHE A 80 -0.98 1.14 13.32
CA PHE A 80 -0.66 0.46 12.06
C PHE A 80 -0.10 1.36 10.94
N LYS A 81 -0.35 2.66 10.97
CA LYS A 81 0.05 3.60 9.90
C LYS A 81 1.25 4.46 10.28
N ILE A 82 1.65 4.47 11.56
CA ILE A 82 2.76 5.29 12.06
C ILE A 82 4.05 5.01 11.28
N ASP A 83 4.41 3.73 11.08
CA ASP A 83 5.63 3.36 10.36
C ASP A 83 5.58 3.77 8.88
N VAL A 84 4.44 3.53 8.22
CA VAL A 84 4.22 3.91 6.80
C VAL A 84 4.37 5.42 6.62
N PHE A 85 3.83 6.16 7.57
CA PHE A 85 3.85 7.59 7.58
C PHE A 85 5.25 8.16 7.86
N ASN A 86 5.94 7.64 8.88
CA ASN A 86 7.33 8.01 9.19
C ASN A 86 8.26 7.69 8.01
N PHE A 87 8.05 6.55 7.35
CA PHE A 87 8.74 6.21 6.12
C PHE A 87 8.49 7.28 5.05
N MET A 88 7.23 7.68 4.80
CA MET A 88 6.89 8.67 3.80
C MET A 88 7.60 10.01 4.03
N LEU A 89 7.56 10.54 5.26
CA LEU A 89 8.29 11.75 5.62
C LEU A 89 9.80 11.61 5.43
N GLY A 90 10.39 10.51 5.91
CA GLY A 90 11.82 10.25 5.78
C GLY A 90 12.26 10.11 4.32
N PHE A 91 11.44 9.43 3.51
CA PHE A 91 11.67 9.24 2.08
C PHE A 91 11.58 10.57 1.32
N ILE A 92 10.58 11.40 1.63
CA ILE A 92 10.42 12.73 1.02
C ILE A 92 11.59 13.65 1.40
N LYS A 93 11.99 13.66 2.68
CA LYS A 93 13.06 14.51 3.20
C LYS A 93 14.43 14.14 2.64
N ASN A 94 14.76 12.84 2.70
CA ASN A 94 16.14 12.37 2.56
C ASN A 94 16.33 11.29 1.50
N ARG A 95 15.26 10.83 0.83
CA ARG A 95 15.29 9.67 -0.08
C ARG A 95 15.97 8.44 0.54
N THR A 96 15.61 8.13 1.79
CA THR A 96 16.17 6.98 2.52
C THR A 96 15.96 5.67 1.75
N ILE A 97 17.02 4.86 1.69
CA ILE A 97 17.07 3.63 0.87
C ILE A 97 16.94 2.36 1.73
N GLU A 98 17.05 2.47 3.06
CA GLU A 98 16.98 1.33 3.98
C GLU A 98 15.70 0.49 3.77
N ASP A 99 14.59 1.16 3.50
CA ASP A 99 13.27 0.57 3.28
C ASP A 99 12.80 0.70 1.81
N HIS A 100 13.72 0.55 0.84
CA HIS A 100 13.47 0.78 -0.59
C HIS A 100 12.34 -0.07 -1.23
N LEU A 101 11.87 -1.13 -0.58
CA LEU A 101 10.73 -1.93 -1.05
C LEU A 101 9.37 -1.41 -0.55
N VAL A 102 9.34 -0.50 0.44
CA VAL A 102 8.09 0.07 0.95
C VAL A 102 7.25 0.75 -0.14
N PRO A 103 7.83 1.53 -1.08
CA PRO A 103 7.04 2.08 -2.19
C PRO A 103 6.33 1.02 -3.03
N LYS A 104 6.92 -0.18 -3.15
CA LYS A 104 6.31 -1.30 -3.88
C LYS A 104 5.31 -2.09 -3.05
N LEU A 105 5.50 -2.17 -1.72
CA LEU A 105 4.53 -2.76 -0.79
C LEU A 105 3.20 -2.00 -0.77
N TYR A 106 3.21 -0.70 -1.04
CA TYR A 106 2.03 0.16 -1.07
C TYR A 106 1.72 0.69 -2.48
N HIS A 107 2.16 -0.04 -3.51
CA HIS A 107 1.89 0.32 -4.89
C HIS A 107 0.38 0.21 -5.21
N PRO A 108 -0.20 1.08 -6.06
CA PRO A 108 -1.62 0.99 -6.43
C PRO A 108 -2.03 -0.35 -7.06
N ASP A 109 -1.17 -0.92 -7.91
CA ASP A 109 -1.37 -2.26 -8.47
C ASP A 109 -1.05 -3.37 -7.44
N PHE A 110 -2.03 -4.24 -7.19
CA PHE A 110 -1.93 -5.34 -6.24
C PHE A 110 -0.94 -6.42 -6.70
N ILE A 111 -0.74 -6.63 -8.00
CA ILE A 111 0.23 -7.62 -8.49
C ILE A 111 1.64 -7.23 -8.04
N THR A 112 1.97 -5.94 -8.11
CA THR A 112 3.23 -5.37 -7.61
C THR A 112 3.37 -5.55 -6.09
N ARG A 113 2.32 -5.29 -5.32
CA ARG A 113 2.33 -5.50 -3.86
C ARG A 113 2.57 -6.97 -3.49
N ALA A 114 1.82 -7.89 -4.09
CA ALA A 114 1.94 -9.33 -3.87
C ALA A 114 3.35 -9.84 -4.19
N SER A 115 3.86 -9.46 -5.37
CA SER A 115 5.20 -9.83 -5.84
C SER A 115 6.29 -9.31 -4.89
N THR A 116 6.09 -8.12 -4.31
CA THR A 116 7.02 -7.54 -3.35
C THR A 116 7.02 -8.32 -2.03
N ILE A 117 5.85 -8.70 -1.51
CA ILE A 117 5.76 -9.55 -0.30
C ILE A 117 6.47 -10.88 -0.53
N PHE A 118 6.24 -11.54 -1.67
CA PHE A 118 6.92 -12.80 -1.99
C PHE A 118 8.44 -12.64 -2.12
N LYS A 119 8.91 -11.55 -2.73
CA LYS A 119 10.34 -11.25 -2.81
C LYS A 119 10.97 -11.09 -1.41
N ILE A 120 10.31 -10.37 -0.51
CA ILE A 120 10.76 -10.20 0.88
C ILE A 120 10.72 -11.54 1.64
N GLN A 121 9.70 -12.36 1.39
CA GLN A 121 9.60 -13.71 1.96
C GLN A 121 10.80 -14.59 1.56
N GLN A 122 11.20 -14.55 0.29
CA GLN A 122 12.32 -15.34 -0.24
C GLN A 122 13.66 -14.96 0.42
N THR A 123 13.88 -13.68 0.70
CA THR A 123 15.07 -13.21 1.41
C THR A 123 14.95 -13.37 2.94
N LYS A 124 13.77 -13.78 3.44
CA LYS A 124 13.45 -13.89 4.87
C LYS A 124 13.69 -12.59 5.64
N ASP A 125 13.55 -11.46 4.97
CA ASP A 125 13.88 -10.16 5.55
C ASP A 125 12.74 -9.68 6.45
N LYS A 126 12.95 -9.86 7.75
CA LYS A 126 11.97 -9.51 8.80
C LYS A 126 11.89 -8.01 9.05
N GLN A 127 12.81 -7.19 8.53
CA GLN A 127 12.79 -5.74 8.77
C GLN A 127 11.51 -5.09 8.22
N TYR A 128 10.94 -5.66 7.15
CA TYR A 128 9.73 -5.19 6.50
C TYR A 128 8.44 -5.62 7.21
N LEU A 129 8.51 -6.43 8.27
CA LEU A 129 7.32 -6.93 8.97
C LEU A 129 6.38 -5.80 9.41
N ARG A 130 6.92 -4.68 9.89
CA ARG A 130 6.13 -3.51 10.31
C ARG A 130 5.32 -2.86 9.17
N PHE A 131 5.78 -3.00 7.92
CA PHE A 131 5.09 -2.52 6.73
C PHE A 131 4.20 -3.59 6.08
N ILE A 132 4.51 -4.88 6.29
CA ILE A 132 3.71 -5.98 5.74
C ILE A 132 2.48 -6.25 6.60
N LEU A 133 2.58 -6.17 7.93
CA LEU A 133 1.49 -6.49 8.84
C LEU A 133 0.22 -5.63 8.63
N PRO A 134 0.30 -4.31 8.36
CA PRO A 134 -0.87 -3.50 8.01
C PRO A 134 -1.65 -4.03 6.80
N LEU A 135 -0.97 -4.69 5.85
CA LEU A 135 -1.57 -5.26 4.64
C LEU A 135 -2.43 -6.51 4.92
N LEU A 136 -2.55 -6.95 6.18
CA LEU A 136 -3.67 -7.81 6.59
C LEU A 136 -5.02 -7.14 6.28
N ASN A 137 -5.10 -5.81 6.26
CA ASN A 137 -6.33 -5.08 5.92
C ASN A 137 -6.34 -4.58 4.46
N ASP A 138 -5.52 -5.16 3.58
CA ASP A 138 -5.52 -4.81 2.15
C ASP A 138 -6.87 -5.15 1.51
N PRO A 139 -7.43 -4.28 0.65
CA PRO A 139 -8.70 -4.56 -0.02
C PRO A 139 -8.65 -5.81 -0.92
N ASP A 140 -7.47 -6.20 -1.41
CA ASP A 140 -7.30 -7.35 -2.30
C ASP A 140 -6.96 -8.65 -1.55
N ASP A 141 -7.74 -9.69 -1.81
CA ASP A 141 -7.62 -11.01 -1.17
C ASP A 141 -6.24 -11.66 -1.43
N SER A 142 -5.65 -11.44 -2.60
CA SER A 142 -4.34 -12.00 -2.95
C SER A 142 -3.23 -11.42 -2.08
N ILE A 143 -3.37 -10.15 -1.68
CA ILE A 143 -2.43 -9.50 -0.76
C ILE A 143 -2.58 -10.07 0.64
N ARG A 144 -3.81 -10.13 1.15
CA ARG A 144 -4.07 -10.69 2.47
C ARG A 144 -3.55 -12.12 2.55
N TRP A 145 -3.77 -12.94 1.51
CA TRP A 145 -3.17 -14.27 1.39
C TRP A 145 -1.64 -14.27 1.42
N ALA A 146 -0.99 -13.36 0.67
CA ALA A 146 0.46 -13.23 0.64
C ALA A 146 1.02 -12.87 2.03
N VAL A 147 0.34 -11.99 2.78
CA VAL A 147 0.73 -11.64 4.15
C VAL A 147 0.65 -12.85 5.08
N ILE A 148 -0.47 -13.59 5.06
CA ILE A 148 -0.61 -14.80 5.90
C ILE A 148 0.47 -15.84 5.57
N THR A 149 0.76 -16.01 4.28
CA THR A 149 1.81 -16.93 3.81
C THR A 149 3.20 -16.50 4.28
N PHE A 150 3.50 -15.20 4.22
CA PHE A 150 4.74 -14.62 4.73
C PHE A 150 4.92 -14.90 6.23
N LEU A 151 3.86 -14.66 7.02
CA LEU A 151 3.87 -14.88 8.47
C LEU A 151 4.08 -16.36 8.84
N ASP A 152 3.40 -17.27 8.14
CA ASP A 152 3.53 -18.72 8.32
C ASP A 152 4.93 -19.21 7.91
N CYS A 153 5.43 -18.78 6.75
CA CYS A 153 6.73 -19.21 6.20
C CYS A 153 7.91 -18.84 7.11
N LEU A 154 7.83 -17.70 7.80
CA LEU A 154 8.88 -17.22 8.69
C LEU A 154 8.68 -17.63 10.16
N GLU A 155 7.69 -18.49 10.44
CA GLU A 155 7.27 -18.90 11.79
C GLU A 155 7.01 -17.71 12.73
N LEU A 156 6.58 -16.59 12.16
CA LEU A 156 6.32 -15.35 12.90
C LEU A 156 5.00 -15.42 13.66
N ASN A 157 4.14 -16.36 13.30
CA ASN A 157 2.91 -16.65 14.01
C ASN A 157 3.17 -16.83 15.52
N LYS A 158 4.25 -17.51 15.94
CA LYS A 158 4.61 -17.72 17.37
C LYS A 158 4.77 -16.43 18.19
N ASN A 159 4.88 -15.26 17.55
CA ASN A 159 4.91 -13.98 18.23
C ASN A 159 3.51 -13.63 18.80
N PRO A 160 3.36 -13.36 20.11
CA PRO A 160 2.07 -13.06 20.73
C PRO A 160 1.34 -11.85 20.13
N LEU A 161 2.07 -10.85 19.64
CA LEU A 161 1.48 -9.68 18.98
C LEU A 161 0.87 -10.08 17.64
N ILE A 162 1.60 -10.87 16.84
CA ILE A 162 1.11 -11.35 15.54
C ILE A 162 -0.08 -12.29 15.74
N TYR A 163 -0.03 -13.17 16.73
CA TYR A 163 -1.16 -14.01 17.09
C TYR A 163 -2.41 -13.18 17.41
N LYS A 164 -2.26 -12.12 18.22
CA LYS A 164 -3.36 -11.21 18.55
C LYS A 164 -3.92 -10.53 17.30
N GLU A 165 -3.06 -10.05 16.40
CA GLU A 165 -3.51 -9.42 15.16
C GLU A 165 -4.25 -10.38 14.25
N LEU A 166 -3.72 -11.60 14.05
CA LEU A 166 -4.40 -12.64 13.28
C LEU A 166 -5.75 -13.03 13.89
N LYS A 167 -5.84 -13.08 15.22
CA LYS A 167 -7.08 -13.37 15.94
C LYS A 167 -8.12 -12.26 15.78
N ASN A 168 -7.70 -11.00 15.77
CA ASN A 168 -8.61 -9.89 15.49
C ASN A 168 -9.05 -9.87 14.01
N PHE A 169 -8.16 -10.33 13.12
CA PHE A 169 -8.38 -10.30 11.69
C PHE A 169 -9.31 -11.41 11.20
N ILE A 170 -9.20 -12.63 11.73
CA ILE A 170 -9.98 -13.79 11.26
C ILE A 170 -11.50 -13.57 11.32
N ASP A 171 -11.99 -12.83 12.32
CA ASP A 171 -13.41 -12.55 12.48
C ASP A 171 -13.94 -11.60 11.40
N LYS A 172 -13.07 -10.74 10.86
CA LYS A 172 -13.39 -9.72 9.85
C LYS A 172 -13.16 -10.20 8.42
N GLU A 173 -12.31 -11.20 8.23
CA GLU A 173 -12.01 -11.77 6.91
C GLU A 173 -13.26 -12.38 6.27
N SER A 174 -13.61 -11.99 5.05
CA SER A 174 -14.76 -12.54 4.34
C SER A 174 -14.40 -13.77 3.51
N ASN A 175 -13.15 -13.86 3.04
CA ASN A 175 -12.67 -14.95 2.22
C ASN A 175 -12.43 -16.22 3.04
N LEU A 176 -13.21 -17.27 2.73
CA LEU A 176 -13.17 -18.55 3.44
C LEU A 176 -11.82 -19.27 3.31
N VAL A 177 -11.14 -19.14 2.17
CA VAL A 177 -9.83 -19.77 1.93
C VAL A 177 -8.77 -19.16 2.84
N ILE A 178 -8.78 -17.82 2.97
CA ILE A 178 -7.88 -17.11 3.89
C ILE A 178 -8.20 -17.47 5.34
N LYS A 179 -9.49 -17.53 5.72
CA LYS A 179 -9.93 -17.98 7.05
C LYS A 179 -9.39 -19.37 7.39
N GLU A 180 -9.55 -20.34 6.52
CA GLU A 180 -9.02 -21.70 6.75
C GLU A 180 -7.50 -21.70 6.88
N LYS A 181 -6.80 -20.95 6.04
CA LYS A 181 -5.34 -20.81 6.15
C LYS A 181 -4.91 -20.22 7.50
N ILE A 182 -5.62 -19.22 8.02
CA ILE A 182 -5.33 -18.67 9.36
C ILE A 182 -5.59 -19.71 10.45
N LYS A 183 -6.67 -20.51 10.35
CA LYS A 183 -6.91 -21.62 11.29
C LYS A 183 -5.79 -22.64 11.25
N ASP A 184 -5.27 -22.98 10.08
CA ASP A 184 -4.13 -23.88 9.94
C ASP A 184 -2.86 -23.29 10.58
N VAL A 185 -2.64 -21.98 10.43
CA VAL A 185 -1.56 -21.27 11.13
C VAL A 185 -1.72 -21.38 12.64
N PHE A 186 -2.95 -21.25 13.18
CA PHE A 186 -3.23 -21.42 14.61
C PHE A 186 -3.05 -22.84 15.12
N ARG A 187 -3.29 -23.87 14.31
CA ARG A 187 -3.09 -25.28 14.70
C ARG A 187 -1.61 -25.64 14.91
N LYS A 188 -0.68 -24.82 14.40
CA LYS A 188 0.78 -25.01 14.56
C LYS A 188 1.34 -24.44 15.86
N PHE A 189 0.51 -23.83 16.70
CA PHE A 189 0.90 -23.30 18.00
C PHE A 189 0.80 -24.35 19.10
#